data_AF-A0A7J2V908-F1
#
_entry.id   AF-A0A7J2V908-F1
#
_cell.length_a   1.000
_cell.length_b   1.000
_cell.length_c   1.000
_cell.angle_alpha   90.00
_cell.angle_beta   90.00
_cell.angle_gamma   90.00
#
_symmetry.space_group_name_H-M   'P 1'
#
loop_
_entity.id
_entity.type
_entity.pdbx_description
1 polymer ?
#
loop_
_entity_poly.entity_id
_entity_poly.type
_entity_poly.pdbx_seq_one_letter_code
_entity_poly.pdbx_strand_id
1 'polypeptide(L)'
;MASGRLILDRGKLMLLKSIMEQIPQELELSNMEFEGPLIVIYVRNRKALVKYPALAQSIAKKVRKRIVIRVSPDARLSPDEAKKIIIESSPREAGVDPDAIYFDEASGEVIVKAAKPGYIVGRGNVFRNMLLAETGWRVVPLRTTPFETKTLKEITHYLLKQSEYRLEFMRSLGERVHRDVVYKNNYVRVTALGGFKEVGRSSILVETRESRILLDFGINVGAFNDPSKAYPIIDILRVDELDGVIATHAHLDHVGLIPLLYKYGYRGPVYVTKPTRELMAIMLKDLIEVSRRSSRYLPYGEKDLLTTLTHTITVDYDEVTDVAPDVKLTMYNAGHLLGSGIVHLHIGMGLYNVVYTGDFKYADSRLLSRANTEFPRVEALIMESTYGSSLQEPRPQAEARLIDIVKRVSERKGVTLIPVFAAGRGQEILLVLNQAMSIVNKPMLAVLIIAYQSIITVALHLTS
;
A
#
# COMPACT_ATOMS: atom_id res chain seq x y z
N MET A 1 38.29 -10.68 7.10
CA MET A 1 36.82 -10.52 7.16
C MET A 1 36.13 -10.35 5.79
N ALA A 2 36.84 -10.11 4.68
CA ALA A 2 36.24 -10.00 3.34
C ALA A 2 35.90 -11.34 2.65
N SER A 3 36.47 -12.47 3.09
CA SER A 3 36.28 -13.79 2.43
C SER A 3 34.98 -14.52 2.80
N GLY A 4 34.32 -14.15 3.92
CA GLY A 4 33.07 -14.78 4.36
C GLY A 4 31.82 -14.26 3.63
N ARG A 5 31.83 -12.99 3.19
CA ARG A 5 30.71 -12.38 2.43
C ARG A 5 30.53 -13.00 1.04
N LEU A 6 31.61 -13.48 0.42
CA LEU A 6 31.61 -14.07 -0.93
C LEU A 6 30.92 -15.44 -1.02
N ILE A 7 30.74 -16.15 0.11
CA ILE A 7 30.18 -17.51 0.11
C ILE A 7 28.63 -17.48 0.19
N LEU A 8 28.05 -16.42 0.78
CA LEU A 8 26.61 -16.29 1.06
C LEU A 8 25.78 -15.69 -0.08
N ASP A 9 26.41 -15.26 -1.19
CA ASP A 9 25.76 -14.52 -2.28
C ASP A 9 25.97 -15.17 -3.66
N ARG A 10 26.27 -16.47 -3.70
CA ARG A 10 26.52 -17.17 -4.98
C ARG A 10 25.28 -17.19 -5.87
N GLY A 11 24.09 -17.40 -5.30
CA GLY A 11 22.85 -17.39 -6.06
C GLY A 11 22.58 -16.00 -6.66
N LYS A 12 22.77 -14.96 -5.87
CA LYS A 12 22.67 -13.56 -6.29
C LYS A 12 23.65 -13.21 -7.43
N LEU A 13 24.91 -13.60 -7.34
CA LEU A 13 25.89 -13.36 -8.40
C LEU A 13 25.53 -14.08 -9.71
N MET A 14 25.04 -15.32 -9.63
CA MET A 14 24.56 -16.05 -10.81
C MET A 14 23.33 -15.39 -11.42
N LEU A 15 22.40 -14.91 -10.59
CA LEU A 15 21.23 -14.17 -11.02
C LEU A 15 21.62 -12.90 -11.79
N LEU A 16 22.51 -12.07 -11.22
CA LEU A 16 22.99 -10.85 -11.87
C LEU A 16 23.69 -11.15 -13.20
N LYS A 17 24.51 -12.21 -13.26
CA LYS A 17 25.16 -12.64 -14.50
C LYS A 17 24.13 -13.05 -15.56
N SER A 18 23.12 -13.83 -15.17
CA SER A 18 22.04 -14.26 -16.07
C SER A 18 21.18 -13.10 -16.57
N ILE A 19 21.05 -12.01 -15.81
CA ILE A 19 20.37 -10.78 -16.23
C ILE A 19 21.26 -10.03 -17.23
N MET A 20 22.55 -9.86 -16.90
CA MET A 20 23.52 -9.14 -17.72
C MET A 20 23.64 -9.71 -19.14
N GLU A 21 23.65 -11.04 -19.29
CA GLU A 21 23.70 -11.73 -20.58
C GLU A 21 22.48 -11.45 -21.49
N GLN A 22 21.37 -10.95 -20.93
CA GLN A 22 20.17 -10.62 -21.68
C GLN A 22 20.08 -9.15 -22.08
N ILE A 23 20.98 -8.29 -21.58
CA ILE A 23 20.95 -6.86 -21.85
C ILE A 23 21.78 -6.59 -23.11
N PRO A 24 21.17 -6.05 -24.19
CA PRO A 24 21.90 -5.63 -25.38
C PRO A 24 23.03 -4.64 -25.06
N GLN A 25 24.21 -4.85 -25.64
CA GLN A 25 25.37 -3.97 -25.42
C GLN A 25 25.10 -2.50 -25.79
N GLU A 26 24.26 -2.28 -26.81
CA GLU A 26 23.90 -0.92 -27.26
C GLU A 26 23.10 -0.11 -26.23
N LEU A 27 22.55 -0.73 -25.19
CA LEU A 27 21.90 -0.02 -24.09
C LEU A 27 22.91 0.61 -23.11
N GLU A 28 24.18 0.22 -23.18
CA GLU A 28 25.25 0.70 -22.29
C GLU A 28 24.86 0.55 -20.80
N LEU A 29 24.85 -0.71 -20.33
CA LEU A 29 24.60 -1.04 -18.93
C LEU A 29 25.60 -0.30 -18.02
N SER A 30 25.10 0.51 -17.10
CA SER A 30 25.92 1.23 -16.13
C SER A 30 25.97 0.54 -14.78
N ASN A 31 24.82 0.10 -14.27
CA ASN A 31 24.71 -0.55 -12.97
C ASN A 31 23.48 -1.46 -12.87
N MET A 32 23.49 -2.37 -11.90
CA MET A 32 22.32 -3.15 -11.48
C MET A 32 22.22 -3.15 -9.96
N GLU A 33 21.05 -2.82 -9.43
CA GLU A 33 20.82 -2.70 -7.99
C GLU A 33 19.56 -3.45 -7.57
N PHE A 34 19.55 -3.96 -6.35
CA PHE A 34 18.34 -4.49 -5.72
C PHE A 34 17.70 -3.35 -4.94
N GLU A 35 16.46 -2.98 -5.28
CA GLU A 35 15.71 -1.93 -4.61
C GLU A 35 14.38 -2.48 -4.10
N GLY A 36 14.36 -2.88 -2.82
CA GLY A 36 13.25 -3.54 -2.17
C GLY A 36 12.87 -4.83 -2.89
N PRO A 37 11.63 -4.99 -3.37
CA PRO A 37 11.22 -6.17 -4.12
C PRO A 37 11.64 -6.15 -5.61
N LEU A 38 12.35 -5.11 -6.06
CA LEU A 38 12.68 -4.90 -7.47
C LEU A 38 14.18 -5.10 -7.75
N ILE A 39 14.50 -5.56 -8.95
CA ILE A 39 15.84 -5.46 -9.53
C ILE A 39 15.82 -4.32 -10.54
N VAL A 40 16.64 -3.31 -10.32
CA VAL A 40 16.72 -2.11 -11.14
C VAL A 40 17.95 -2.18 -12.03
N ILE A 41 17.73 -2.06 -13.34
CA ILE A 41 18.76 -2.07 -14.36
C ILE A 41 18.96 -0.63 -14.84
N TYR A 42 20.15 -0.08 -14.64
CA TYR A 42 20.51 1.26 -15.08
C TYR A 42 21.21 1.21 -16.44
N VAL A 43 20.70 1.99 -17.40
CA VAL A 43 21.25 2.10 -18.76
C VAL A 43 21.67 3.54 -19.05
N ARG A 44 22.66 3.75 -19.90
CA ARG A 44 23.05 5.11 -20.36
C ARG A 44 22.40 5.47 -21.69
N ASN A 45 22.37 4.54 -22.65
CA ASN A 45 21.80 4.82 -23.95
C ASN A 45 20.27 4.71 -23.94
N ARG A 46 19.61 5.74 -23.42
CA ARG A 46 18.14 5.78 -23.30
C ARG A 46 17.41 5.68 -24.64
N LYS A 47 17.99 6.17 -25.74
CA LYS A 47 17.35 6.14 -27.07
C LYS A 47 17.23 4.71 -27.62
N ALA A 48 18.17 3.83 -27.28
CA ALA A 48 18.12 2.43 -27.69
C ALA A 48 16.98 1.63 -27.03
N LEU A 49 16.38 2.12 -25.93
CA LEU A 49 15.24 1.47 -25.26
C LEU A 49 14.02 1.30 -26.19
N VAL A 50 13.84 2.18 -27.17
CA VAL A 50 12.74 2.12 -28.14
C VAL A 50 12.76 0.81 -28.94
N LYS A 51 13.96 0.26 -29.21
CA LYS A 51 14.13 -1.01 -29.93
C LYS A 51 13.75 -2.23 -29.10
N TYR A 52 13.70 -2.10 -27.76
CA TYR A 52 13.49 -3.20 -26.83
C TYR A 52 12.34 -2.94 -25.84
N PRO A 53 11.11 -2.68 -26.31
CA PRO A 53 9.99 -2.25 -25.46
C PRO A 53 9.57 -3.31 -24.42
N ALA A 54 9.88 -4.58 -24.66
CA ALA A 54 9.53 -5.71 -23.79
C ALA A 54 10.70 -6.27 -22.97
N LEU A 55 11.87 -5.62 -22.97
CA LEU A 55 13.09 -6.16 -22.33
C LEU A 55 12.90 -6.48 -20.85
N ALA A 56 12.32 -5.55 -20.09
CA ALA A 56 12.07 -5.77 -18.66
C ALA A 56 11.16 -7.00 -18.43
N GLN A 57 10.14 -7.18 -19.27
CA GLN A 57 9.21 -8.30 -19.16
C GLN A 57 9.84 -9.63 -19.56
N SER A 58 10.69 -9.66 -20.59
CA SER A 58 11.37 -10.89 -21.02
C SER A 58 12.36 -11.37 -19.97
N ILE A 59 13.17 -10.45 -19.42
CA ILE A 59 14.10 -10.76 -18.33
C ILE A 59 13.32 -11.25 -17.10
N ALA A 60 12.27 -10.51 -16.69
CA ALA A 60 11.47 -10.86 -15.51
C ALA A 60 10.85 -12.27 -15.61
N LYS A 61 10.33 -12.66 -16.78
CA LYS A 61 9.79 -14.01 -17.02
C LYS A 61 10.86 -15.09 -16.87
N LYS A 62 12.08 -14.84 -17.36
CA LYS A 62 13.18 -15.81 -17.31
C LYS A 62 13.74 -15.98 -15.89
N VAL A 63 13.94 -14.88 -15.16
CA VAL A 63 14.51 -14.94 -13.81
C VAL A 63 13.49 -15.07 -12.68
N ARG A 64 12.18 -14.96 -13.00
CA ARG A 64 11.06 -14.99 -12.03
C ARG A 64 11.21 -13.96 -10.91
N LYS A 65 11.78 -12.81 -11.24
CA LYS A 65 11.98 -11.65 -10.37
C LYS A 65 11.50 -10.39 -11.10
N ARG A 66 11.09 -9.38 -10.33
CA ARG A 66 10.59 -8.13 -10.90
C ARG A 66 11.76 -7.28 -11.40
N ILE A 67 11.68 -6.84 -12.65
CA ILE A 67 12.71 -6.02 -13.31
C ILE A 67 12.14 -4.65 -13.64
N VAL A 68 12.88 -3.60 -13.31
CA VAL A 68 12.62 -2.23 -13.75
C VAL A 68 13.86 -1.69 -14.46
N ILE A 69 13.65 -1.02 -15.59
CA ILE A 69 14.73 -0.34 -16.30
C ILE A 69 14.65 1.14 -15.95
N ARG A 70 15.80 1.73 -15.60
CA ARG A 70 15.98 3.16 -15.34
C ARG A 70 17.16 3.69 -16.14
N VAL A 71 17.17 5.00 -16.36
CA VAL A 71 18.29 5.66 -17.01
C VAL A 71 19.24 6.20 -15.94
N SER A 72 20.54 6.10 -16.20
CA SER A 72 21.59 6.59 -15.32
C SER A 72 21.47 8.11 -15.13
N PRO A 73 21.72 8.66 -13.92
CA PRO A 73 21.54 10.10 -13.66
C PRO A 73 22.24 11.02 -14.67
N ASP A 74 23.44 10.65 -15.11
CA ASP A 74 24.25 11.36 -16.11
C ASP A 74 23.63 11.38 -17.52
N ALA A 75 22.70 10.49 -17.80
CA ALA A 75 22.04 10.34 -19.10
C ALA A 75 20.56 10.79 -19.08
N ARG A 76 20.09 11.50 -18.04
CA ARG A 76 18.73 12.07 -17.96
C ARG A 76 18.73 13.52 -18.45
N LEU A 77 17.60 13.98 -18.98
CA LEU A 77 17.41 15.42 -19.20
C LEU A 77 17.22 16.15 -17.87
N SER A 78 17.45 17.47 -17.89
CA SER A 78 17.08 18.31 -16.75
C SER A 78 15.57 18.21 -16.48
N PRO A 79 15.12 18.36 -15.21
CA PRO A 79 13.69 18.36 -14.88
C PRO A 79 12.86 19.33 -15.72
N ASP A 80 13.40 20.52 -16.03
CA ASP A 80 12.71 21.55 -16.82
C ASP A 80 12.50 21.13 -18.28
N GLU A 81 13.52 20.54 -18.91
CA GLU A 81 13.42 20.02 -20.29
C GLU A 81 12.50 18.80 -20.35
N ALA A 82 12.66 17.87 -19.40
CA ALA A 82 11.82 16.69 -19.29
C ALA A 82 10.35 17.05 -19.09
N LYS A 83 10.07 18.07 -18.25
CA LYS A 83 8.71 18.57 -18.00
C LYS A 83 8.04 19.05 -19.28
N LYS A 84 8.75 19.83 -20.10
CA LYS A 84 8.23 20.32 -21.40
C LYS A 84 7.86 19.16 -22.32
N ILE A 85 8.76 18.20 -22.50
CA ILE A 85 8.52 17.02 -23.34
C ILE A 85 7.34 16.20 -22.83
N ILE A 86 7.24 15.97 -21.51
CA ILE A 86 6.12 15.22 -20.93
C ILE A 86 4.79 15.91 -21.22
N ILE A 87 4.71 17.24 -21.08
CA ILE A 87 3.47 18.00 -21.33
C ILE A 87 3.13 18.00 -22.82
N GLU A 88 4.11 18.25 -23.69
CA GLU A 88 3.91 18.36 -25.15
C GLU A 88 3.59 17.02 -25.80
N SER A 89 4.26 15.95 -25.38
CA SER A 89 4.06 14.59 -25.93
C SER A 89 2.80 13.91 -25.37
N SER A 90 2.32 14.31 -24.17
CA SER A 90 1.16 13.66 -23.54
C SER A 90 -0.13 13.91 -24.32
N PRO A 91 -0.98 12.87 -24.54
CA PRO A 91 -2.29 13.05 -25.16
C PRO A 91 -3.15 14.07 -24.39
N ARG A 92 -3.86 14.94 -25.11
CA ARG A 92 -4.75 15.94 -24.48
C ARG A 92 -5.82 15.29 -23.60
N GLU A 93 -6.27 14.10 -23.99
CA GLU A 93 -7.26 13.28 -23.27
C GLU A 93 -6.74 12.76 -21.92
N ALA A 94 -5.42 12.71 -21.72
CA ALA A 94 -4.84 12.36 -20.44
C ALA A 94 -5.20 13.41 -19.38
N GLY A 95 -5.36 14.68 -19.77
CA GLY A 95 -5.62 15.80 -18.86
C GLY A 95 -4.50 15.94 -17.83
N VAL A 96 -3.25 16.02 -18.31
CA VAL A 96 -2.07 16.25 -17.46
C VAL A 96 -2.18 17.61 -16.80
N ASP A 97 -1.92 17.67 -15.50
CA ASP A 97 -1.84 18.91 -14.74
C ASP A 97 -0.39 19.43 -14.79
N PRO A 98 -0.11 20.55 -15.49
CA PRO A 98 1.24 21.11 -15.61
C PRO A 98 1.86 21.54 -14.28
N ASP A 99 1.03 21.82 -13.27
CA ASP A 99 1.46 22.29 -11.95
C ASP A 99 1.69 21.13 -10.96
N ALA A 100 1.32 19.90 -11.34
CA ALA A 100 1.43 18.71 -10.52
C ALA A 100 2.33 17.63 -11.14
N ILE A 101 3.54 18.05 -11.54
CA ILE A 101 4.63 17.19 -12.00
C ILE A 101 5.78 17.29 -11.00
N TYR A 102 6.16 16.17 -10.39
CA TYR A 102 7.17 16.12 -9.34
C TYR A 102 8.30 15.17 -9.74
N PHE A 103 9.52 15.69 -9.77
CA PHE A 103 10.72 14.90 -10.09
C PHE A 103 11.34 14.36 -8.82
N ASP A 104 11.66 13.08 -8.86
CA ASP A 104 12.39 12.37 -7.82
C ASP A 104 13.77 12.01 -8.39
N GLU A 105 14.74 12.90 -8.19
CA GLU A 105 16.06 12.78 -8.81
C GLU A 105 16.83 11.54 -8.35
N ALA A 106 16.68 11.17 -7.07
CA ALA A 106 17.35 10.00 -6.52
C ALA A 106 16.88 8.72 -7.23
N SER A 107 15.56 8.51 -7.33
CA SER A 107 15.02 7.33 -8.00
C SER A 107 15.03 7.44 -9.53
N GLY A 108 15.08 8.63 -10.11
CA GLY A 108 14.92 8.84 -11.56
C GLY A 108 13.49 8.68 -12.05
N GLU A 109 12.53 8.90 -11.15
CA GLU A 109 11.11 8.82 -11.44
C GLU A 109 10.50 10.22 -11.51
N VAL A 110 9.45 10.35 -12.31
CA VAL A 110 8.67 11.58 -12.39
C VAL A 110 7.20 11.25 -12.15
N ILE A 111 6.65 11.82 -11.10
CA ILE A 111 5.25 11.69 -10.75
C ILE A 111 4.47 12.69 -11.59
N VAL A 112 3.53 12.19 -12.41
CA VAL A 112 2.70 13.02 -13.29
C VAL A 112 1.24 12.85 -12.90
N LYS A 113 0.62 13.89 -12.34
CA LYS A 113 -0.83 13.85 -12.08
C LYS A 113 -1.60 14.15 -13.37
N ALA A 114 -2.58 13.31 -13.69
CA ALA A 114 -3.44 13.46 -14.85
C ALA A 114 -4.87 12.94 -14.60
N ALA A 115 -5.88 13.51 -15.24
CA ALA A 115 -7.28 13.07 -15.07
C ALA A 115 -7.48 11.61 -15.49
N LYS A 116 -6.82 11.20 -16.56
CA LYS A 116 -6.88 9.84 -17.11
C LYS A 116 -5.45 9.28 -17.26
N PRO A 117 -4.84 8.80 -16.16
CA PRO A 117 -3.44 8.35 -16.15
C PRO A 117 -3.16 7.17 -17.10
N GLY A 118 -4.19 6.39 -17.46
CA GLY A 118 -4.05 5.27 -18.42
C GLY A 118 -3.52 5.69 -19.80
N TYR A 119 -3.79 6.92 -20.24
CA TYR A 119 -3.24 7.45 -21.49
C TYR A 119 -1.73 7.71 -21.42
N ILE A 120 -1.20 7.99 -20.23
CA ILE A 120 0.25 8.20 -20.01
C ILE A 120 1.00 6.86 -19.95
N VAL A 121 0.34 5.79 -19.50
CA VAL A 121 0.92 4.45 -19.61
C VAL A 121 0.93 4.00 -21.07
N GLY A 122 -0.21 4.16 -21.75
CA GLY A 122 -0.45 3.66 -23.09
C GLY A 122 -0.62 2.12 -23.12
N ARG A 123 -1.15 1.59 -24.23
CA ARG A 123 -1.30 0.13 -24.39
C ARG A 123 0.08 -0.54 -24.34
N GLY A 124 0.23 -1.55 -23.48
CA GLY A 124 1.49 -2.29 -23.34
C GLY A 124 2.67 -1.49 -22.79
N ASN A 125 2.43 -0.35 -22.11
CA ASN A 125 3.46 0.59 -21.63
C ASN A 125 4.24 1.33 -22.73
N VAL A 126 3.76 1.32 -23.98
CA VAL A 126 4.48 1.90 -25.12
C VAL A 126 4.77 3.39 -24.92
N PHE A 127 3.76 4.16 -24.50
CA PHE A 127 3.90 5.60 -24.33
C PHE A 127 4.83 5.95 -23.15
N ARG A 128 4.69 5.24 -22.03
CA ARG A 128 5.63 5.37 -20.89
C ARG A 128 7.07 5.05 -21.28
N ASN A 129 7.29 4.03 -22.10
CA ASN A 129 8.62 3.64 -22.56
C ASN A 129 9.20 4.66 -23.57
N MET A 130 8.35 5.25 -24.41
CA MET A 130 8.74 6.38 -25.27
C MET A 130 9.21 7.56 -24.42
N LEU A 131 8.42 7.99 -23.42
CA LEU A 131 8.80 9.08 -22.52
C LEU A 131 10.11 8.80 -21.77
N LEU A 132 10.33 7.56 -21.32
CA LEU A 132 11.58 7.13 -20.72
C LEU A 132 12.76 7.27 -21.70
N ALA A 133 12.59 6.89 -22.97
CA ALA A 133 13.63 7.00 -23.98
C ALA A 133 13.94 8.46 -24.37
N GLU A 134 12.92 9.31 -24.44
CA GLU A 134 13.07 10.73 -24.79
C GLU A 134 13.70 11.54 -23.65
N THR A 135 13.16 11.38 -22.44
CA THR A 135 13.50 12.23 -21.29
C THR A 135 14.54 11.63 -20.35
N GLY A 136 14.66 10.31 -20.31
CA GLY A 136 15.43 9.59 -19.29
C GLY A 136 14.70 9.41 -17.95
N TRP A 137 13.48 9.93 -17.81
CA TRP A 137 12.69 9.86 -16.59
C TRP A 137 11.63 8.77 -16.68
N ARG A 138 11.55 7.92 -15.67
CA ARG A 138 10.48 6.91 -15.59
C ARG A 138 9.21 7.56 -15.07
N VAL A 139 8.21 7.67 -15.94
CA VAL A 139 6.93 8.29 -15.59
C VAL A 139 6.09 7.37 -14.70
N VAL A 140 5.70 7.89 -13.55
CA VAL A 140 4.78 7.29 -12.59
C VAL A 140 3.47 8.09 -12.62
N PRO A 141 2.49 7.65 -13.43
CA PRO A 141 1.27 8.41 -13.59
C PRO A 141 0.36 8.26 -12.36
N LEU A 142 -0.17 9.37 -11.89
CA LEU A 142 -1.14 9.44 -10.80
C LEU A 142 -2.42 10.08 -11.32
N ARG A 143 -3.57 9.64 -10.81
CA ARG A 143 -4.85 10.29 -11.13
C ARG A 143 -4.90 11.67 -10.45
N THR A 144 -5.32 12.72 -11.16
CA THR A 144 -5.66 14.01 -10.52
C THR A 144 -6.89 13.85 -9.67
N THR A 145 -6.88 14.58 -8.56
CA THR A 145 -7.83 14.41 -7.48
C THR A 145 -8.64 15.70 -7.40
N PRO A 146 -9.98 15.69 -7.55
CA PRO A 146 -10.77 16.92 -7.45
C PRO A 146 -10.66 17.57 -6.06
N PHE A 147 -10.35 16.77 -5.04
CA PHE A 147 -10.08 17.22 -3.69
C PHE A 147 -8.85 16.51 -3.14
N GLU A 148 -7.79 17.27 -2.87
CA GLU A 148 -6.59 16.74 -2.22
C GLU A 148 -6.51 17.29 -0.79
N THR A 149 -6.36 16.40 0.18
CA THR A 149 -6.28 16.85 1.58
C THR A 149 -4.92 17.50 1.86
N LYS A 150 -4.93 18.50 2.74
CA LYS A 150 -3.70 19.14 3.22
C LYS A 150 -2.70 18.10 3.76
N THR A 151 -3.20 17.11 4.49
CA THR A 151 -2.40 16.02 5.06
C THR A 151 -1.67 15.21 3.98
N LEU A 152 -2.35 14.80 2.89
CA LEU A 152 -1.70 14.05 1.81
C LEU A 152 -0.67 14.88 1.04
N LYS A 153 -0.93 16.18 0.85
CA LYS A 153 0.07 17.11 0.27
C LYS A 153 1.32 17.20 1.14
N GLU A 154 1.15 17.38 2.45
CA GLU A 154 2.24 17.44 3.41
C GLU A 154 3.08 16.15 3.41
N ILE A 155 2.42 14.99 3.41
CA ILE A 155 3.10 13.68 3.36
C ILE A 155 3.83 13.48 2.05
N THR A 156 3.20 13.81 0.92
CA THR A 156 3.83 13.66 -0.41
C THR A 156 5.08 14.53 -0.50
N HIS A 157 5.00 15.79 -0.06
CA HIS A 157 6.14 16.69 -0.01
C HIS A 157 7.24 16.19 0.93
N TYR A 158 6.86 15.62 2.07
CA TYR A 158 7.81 15.00 3.00
C TYR A 158 8.52 13.80 2.35
N LEU A 159 7.80 12.89 1.70
CA LEU A 159 8.38 11.71 1.04
C LEU A 159 9.33 12.10 -0.10
N LEU A 160 8.98 13.11 -0.90
CA LEU A 160 9.86 13.64 -1.95
C LEU A 160 11.17 14.19 -1.36
N LYS A 161 11.10 14.92 -0.24
CA LYS A 161 12.28 15.41 0.49
C LYS A 161 13.13 14.28 1.09
N GLN A 162 12.54 13.11 1.34
CA GLN A 162 13.25 11.94 1.88
C GLN A 162 13.69 10.96 0.80
N SER A 163 13.66 11.34 -0.48
CA SER A 163 13.89 10.37 -1.55
C SER A 163 15.26 9.70 -1.50
N GLU A 164 16.33 10.44 -1.22
CA GLU A 164 17.69 9.86 -1.09
C GLU A 164 17.75 8.79 0.01
N TYR A 165 17.26 9.13 1.21
CA TYR A 165 17.15 8.18 2.31
C TYR A 165 16.30 6.97 1.93
N ARG A 166 15.18 7.20 1.23
CA ARG A 166 14.28 6.12 0.81
C ARG A 166 14.95 5.22 -0.22
N LEU A 167 15.73 5.74 -1.15
CA LEU A 167 16.50 4.95 -2.10
C LEU A 167 17.53 4.07 -1.39
N GLU A 168 18.26 4.61 -0.41
CA GLU A 168 19.21 3.84 0.40
C GLU A 168 18.50 2.74 1.22
N PHE A 169 17.35 3.07 1.81
CA PHE A 169 16.49 2.09 2.47
C PHE A 169 16.07 0.98 1.51
N MET A 170 15.60 1.32 0.30
CA MET A 170 15.22 0.34 -0.71
C MET A 170 16.41 -0.53 -1.10
N ARG A 171 17.62 0.03 -1.26
CA ARG A 171 18.83 -0.75 -1.52
C ARG A 171 19.13 -1.77 -0.42
N SER A 172 19.14 -1.31 0.83
CA SER A 172 19.35 -2.17 2.01
C SER A 172 18.29 -3.26 2.12
N LEU A 173 17.03 -2.93 1.82
CA LEU A 173 15.95 -3.91 1.79
C LEU A 173 16.12 -4.92 0.66
N GLY A 174 16.51 -4.46 -0.54
CA GLY A 174 16.71 -5.32 -1.70
C GLY A 174 17.76 -6.39 -1.44
N GLU A 175 18.87 -5.99 -0.81
CA GLU A 175 19.91 -6.90 -0.32
C GLU A 175 19.39 -7.93 0.68
N ARG A 176 18.51 -7.52 1.61
CA ARG A 176 17.92 -8.42 2.61
C ARG A 176 16.92 -9.41 2.02
N VAL A 177 16.06 -8.96 1.11
CA VAL A 177 15.02 -9.76 0.47
C VAL A 177 15.61 -10.79 -0.49
N HIS A 178 16.70 -10.45 -1.17
CA HIS A 178 17.31 -11.28 -2.21
C HIS A 178 18.54 -12.09 -1.75
N ARG A 179 18.84 -12.12 -0.45
CA ARG A 179 19.90 -12.99 0.08
C ARG A 179 19.56 -14.47 -0.14
N ASP A 180 20.59 -15.31 -0.23
CA ASP A 180 20.41 -16.75 -0.36
C ASP A 180 19.77 -17.34 0.92
N VAL A 181 18.88 -18.32 0.76
CA VAL A 181 18.30 -19.11 1.86
C VAL A 181 19.38 -20.02 2.44
N VAL A 182 19.52 -20.02 3.77
CA VAL A 182 20.57 -20.76 4.51
C VAL A 182 20.07 -22.14 4.94
N TYR A 183 18.83 -22.23 5.42
CA TYR A 183 18.23 -23.42 5.99
C TYR A 183 17.47 -24.22 4.93
N LYS A 184 17.96 -25.43 4.62
CA LYS A 184 17.29 -26.35 3.67
C LYS A 184 15.96 -26.92 4.18
N ASN A 185 15.85 -27.16 5.49
CA ASN A 185 14.62 -27.64 6.13
C ASN A 185 13.95 -26.45 6.81
N ASN A 186 12.71 -26.14 6.43
CA ASN A 186 11.98 -24.99 6.93
C ASN A 186 10.73 -25.43 7.72
N TYR A 187 10.26 -24.58 8.64
CA TYR A 187 8.96 -24.73 9.31
C TYR A 187 8.11 -23.49 9.03
N VAL A 188 6.81 -23.58 9.30
CA VAL A 188 5.94 -22.40 9.36
C VAL A 188 5.22 -22.42 10.70
N ARG A 189 5.36 -21.34 11.47
CA ARG A 189 4.67 -21.12 12.75
C ARG A 189 3.86 -19.83 12.66
N VAL A 190 2.65 -19.86 13.19
CA VAL A 190 1.78 -18.69 13.34
C VAL A 190 1.56 -18.45 14.82
N THR A 191 1.90 -17.24 15.28
CA THR A 191 1.75 -16.83 16.68
C THR A 191 0.76 -15.67 16.75
N ALA A 192 -0.32 -15.86 17.49
CA ALA A 192 -1.30 -14.81 17.77
C ALA A 192 -0.75 -13.84 18.83
N LEU A 193 -0.63 -12.56 18.49
CA LEU A 193 -0.17 -11.51 19.42
C LEU A 193 -1.33 -10.62 19.92
N GLY A 194 -2.44 -10.55 19.18
CA GLY A 194 -3.65 -9.82 19.54
C GLY A 194 -4.75 -10.01 18.50
N GLY A 195 -6.01 -9.75 18.86
CA GLY A 195 -7.17 -9.93 17.98
C GLY A 195 -7.71 -11.36 17.91
N PHE A 196 -7.34 -12.23 18.86
CA PHE A 196 -7.82 -13.61 18.94
C PHE A 196 -8.79 -13.76 20.11
N LYS A 197 -10.04 -14.18 19.84
CA LYS A 197 -11.17 -14.18 20.79
C LYS A 197 -11.54 -12.78 21.32
N GLU A 198 -11.23 -11.75 20.56
CA GLU A 198 -11.54 -10.35 20.85
C GLU A 198 -11.61 -9.55 19.54
N VAL A 199 -12.15 -8.33 19.58
CA VAL A 199 -12.05 -7.35 18.49
C VAL A 199 -11.16 -6.21 18.98
N GLY A 200 -10.19 -5.82 18.16
CA GLY A 200 -9.16 -4.84 18.50
C GLY A 200 -7.76 -5.44 18.51
N ARG A 201 -6.75 -4.56 18.32
CA ARG A 201 -5.31 -4.89 18.42
C ARG A 201 -4.86 -6.11 17.61
N SER A 202 -5.39 -6.27 16.40
CA SER A 202 -5.04 -7.36 15.49
C SER A 202 -3.52 -7.38 15.23
N SER A 203 -2.91 -8.53 15.46
CA SER A 203 -1.48 -8.75 15.24
C SER A 203 -1.15 -10.24 15.24
N ILE A 204 -0.54 -10.71 14.14
CA ILE A 204 -0.17 -12.11 13.92
C ILE A 204 1.28 -12.16 13.45
N LEU A 205 2.11 -12.95 14.11
CA LEU A 205 3.48 -13.19 13.67
C LEU A 205 3.56 -14.52 12.91
N VAL A 206 3.98 -14.47 11.65
CA VAL A 206 4.27 -15.63 10.80
C VAL A 206 5.78 -15.80 10.73
N GLU A 207 6.26 -16.96 11.18
CA GLU A 207 7.69 -17.25 11.28
C GLU A 207 8.06 -18.49 10.50
N THR A 208 9.15 -18.38 9.77
CA THR A 208 9.90 -19.49 9.20
C THR A 208 11.23 -19.61 9.93
N ARG A 209 12.12 -20.49 9.48
CA ARG A 209 13.51 -20.50 9.98
C ARG A 209 14.32 -19.32 9.46
N GLU A 210 13.92 -18.74 8.34
CA GLU A 210 14.63 -17.65 7.67
C GLU A 210 14.05 -16.28 7.96
N SER A 211 12.73 -16.23 8.19
CA SER A 211 11.99 -14.98 8.08
C SER A 211 10.89 -14.81 9.11
N ARG A 212 10.65 -13.56 9.47
CA ARG A 212 9.59 -13.15 10.41
C ARG A 212 8.77 -12.02 9.81
N ILE A 213 7.50 -12.33 9.56
CA ILE A 213 6.55 -11.42 8.94
C ILE A 213 5.44 -11.13 9.94
N LEU A 214 5.22 -9.85 10.24
CA LEU A 214 4.14 -9.41 11.10
C LEU A 214 2.94 -9.00 10.25
N LEU A 215 1.79 -9.62 10.47
CA LEU A 215 0.52 -9.28 9.84
C LEU A 215 -0.31 -8.43 10.80
N ASP A 216 -0.57 -7.18 10.40
CA ASP A 216 -1.19 -6.13 11.20
C ASP A 216 -0.45 -5.82 12.53
N PHE A 217 -0.63 -4.61 13.04
CA PHE A 217 -0.19 -4.21 14.37
C PHE A 217 -1.07 -3.08 14.89
N GLY A 218 -2.26 -3.46 15.35
CA GLY A 218 -3.33 -2.53 15.72
C GLY A 218 -3.36 -2.07 17.16
N ILE A 219 -4.26 -1.13 17.45
CA ILE A 219 -4.64 -0.69 18.80
C ILE A 219 -6.12 -1.01 19.09
N ASN A 220 -6.43 -1.52 20.28
CA ASN A 220 -7.81 -1.58 20.75
C ASN A 220 -8.21 -0.22 21.36
N VAL A 221 -8.92 0.57 20.57
CA VAL A 221 -9.40 1.92 20.96
C VAL A 221 -10.40 1.89 22.13
N GLY A 222 -11.11 0.77 22.33
CA GLY A 222 -12.06 0.60 23.43
C GLY A 222 -11.39 0.43 24.79
N ALA A 223 -10.12 0.02 24.81
CA ALA A 223 -9.33 -0.22 26.00
C ALA A 223 -8.18 0.79 26.18
N PHE A 224 -8.29 1.98 25.57
CA PHE A 224 -7.18 2.96 25.46
C PHE A 224 -6.45 3.30 26.78
N ASN A 225 -7.15 3.24 27.91
CA ASN A 225 -6.60 3.56 29.22
C ASN A 225 -5.85 2.39 29.89
N ASP A 226 -5.89 1.19 29.30
CA ASP A 226 -5.26 -0.03 29.80
C ASP A 226 -4.34 -0.62 28.72
N PRO A 227 -3.03 -0.29 28.70
CA PRO A 227 -2.07 -0.81 27.73
C PRO A 227 -2.07 -2.33 27.59
N SER A 228 -2.34 -3.08 28.67
CA SER A 228 -2.35 -4.55 28.66
C SER A 228 -3.48 -5.13 27.80
N LYS A 229 -4.54 -4.34 27.56
CA LYS A 229 -5.68 -4.68 26.70
C LYS A 229 -5.69 -3.88 25.40
N ALA A 230 -5.11 -2.69 25.39
CA ALA A 230 -5.03 -1.82 24.23
C ALA A 230 -4.03 -2.34 23.19
N TYR A 231 -2.91 -2.92 23.63
CA TYR A 231 -1.79 -3.25 22.76
C TYR A 231 -1.66 -4.76 22.55
N PRO A 232 -1.13 -5.21 21.39
CA PRO A 232 -0.70 -6.59 21.20
C PRO A 232 0.41 -6.96 22.19
N ILE A 233 0.60 -8.26 22.39
CA ILE A 233 1.66 -8.81 23.24
C ILE A 233 3.01 -8.52 22.59
N ILE A 234 3.63 -7.41 22.99
CA ILE A 234 4.87 -6.93 22.38
C ILE A 234 6.13 -7.56 22.97
N ASP A 235 6.05 -8.07 24.21
CA ASP A 235 7.22 -8.56 24.96
C ASP A 235 7.88 -9.78 24.31
N ILE A 236 7.14 -10.51 23.48
CA ILE A 236 7.64 -11.67 22.73
C ILE A 236 8.13 -11.30 21.32
N LEU A 237 7.90 -10.06 20.89
CA LEU A 237 8.25 -9.57 19.56
C LEU A 237 9.65 -8.96 19.57
N ARG A 238 10.58 -9.62 18.88
CA ARG A 238 11.90 -9.03 18.58
C ARG A 238 11.79 -8.17 17.34
N VAL A 239 11.54 -6.88 17.55
CA VAL A 239 11.29 -5.90 16.48
C VAL A 239 12.44 -5.74 15.49
N ASP A 240 13.68 -5.94 15.92
CA ASP A 240 14.87 -5.89 15.07
C ASP A 240 15.03 -7.11 14.15
N GLU A 241 14.41 -8.24 14.51
CA GLU A 241 14.43 -9.49 13.75
C GLU A 241 13.27 -9.59 12.73
N LEU A 242 12.42 -8.56 12.60
CA LEU A 242 11.32 -8.53 11.63
C LEU A 242 11.85 -8.22 10.21
N ASP A 243 11.49 -9.08 9.26
CA ASP A 243 11.80 -8.86 7.84
C ASP A 243 10.80 -7.91 7.18
N GLY A 244 9.54 -7.92 7.64
CA GLY A 244 8.49 -7.08 7.09
C GLY A 244 7.24 -7.04 7.96
N VAL A 245 6.53 -5.92 7.88
CA VAL A 245 5.17 -5.75 8.41
C VAL A 245 4.21 -5.64 7.23
N ILE A 246 3.08 -6.32 7.27
CA ILE A 246 2.06 -6.29 6.22
C ILE A 246 0.76 -5.86 6.87
N ALA A 247 0.17 -4.75 6.43
CA ALA A 247 -1.12 -4.33 6.95
C ALA A 247 -2.24 -4.51 5.93
N THR A 248 -3.32 -5.14 6.37
CA THR A 248 -4.46 -5.52 5.54
C THR A 248 -5.24 -4.29 5.09
N HIS A 249 -5.55 -3.39 6.01
CA HIS A 249 -6.33 -2.18 5.74
C HIS A 249 -6.10 -1.11 6.81
N ALA A 250 -6.63 0.09 6.60
CA ALA A 250 -6.24 1.28 7.36
C ALA A 250 -6.94 1.48 8.72
N HIS A 251 -7.82 0.57 9.17
CA HIS A 251 -8.47 0.75 10.48
C HIS A 251 -7.47 0.65 11.63
N LEU A 252 -7.69 1.43 12.69
CA LEU A 252 -6.71 1.61 13.77
C LEU A 252 -6.46 0.31 14.55
N ASP A 253 -7.43 -0.57 14.63
CA ASP A 253 -7.29 -1.91 15.19
C ASP A 253 -6.45 -2.87 14.33
N HIS A 254 -5.96 -2.43 13.17
CA HIS A 254 -5.01 -3.14 12.30
C HIS A 254 -3.69 -2.37 12.08
N VAL A 255 -3.70 -1.03 12.06
CA VAL A 255 -2.48 -0.21 11.81
C VAL A 255 -2.03 0.66 12.96
N GLY A 256 -2.87 0.79 13.99
CA GLY A 256 -2.79 1.83 15.01
C GLY A 256 -1.49 1.87 15.79
N LEU A 257 -0.76 0.77 15.93
CA LEU A 257 0.51 0.73 16.64
C LEU A 257 1.72 0.54 15.73
N ILE A 258 1.58 0.46 14.41
CA ILE A 258 2.74 0.31 13.51
C ILE A 258 3.85 1.36 13.80
N PRO A 259 3.55 2.65 14.08
CA PRO A 259 4.58 3.61 14.46
C PRO A 259 5.35 3.25 15.74
N LEU A 260 4.74 2.53 16.68
CA LEU A 260 5.40 2.07 17.91
C LEU A 260 6.57 1.13 17.59
N LEU A 261 6.46 0.31 16.54
CA LEU A 261 7.56 -0.57 16.10
C LEU A 261 8.81 0.24 15.76
N TYR A 262 8.65 1.35 15.05
CA TYR A 262 9.77 2.23 14.66
C TYR A 262 10.38 2.95 15.85
N LYS A 263 9.54 3.36 16.81
CA LYS A 263 10.02 3.90 18.09
C LYS A 263 10.87 2.90 18.86
N TYR A 264 10.52 1.61 18.79
CA TYR A 264 11.29 0.52 19.40
C TYR A 264 12.40 -0.06 18.53
N GLY A 265 12.74 0.60 17.41
CA GLY A 265 13.94 0.29 16.64
C GLY A 265 13.73 -0.52 15.37
N TYR A 266 12.48 -0.87 15.01
CA TYR A 266 12.18 -1.45 13.70
C TYR A 266 12.62 -0.49 12.57
N ARG A 267 13.28 -1.03 11.54
CA ARG A 267 13.74 -0.29 10.35
C ARG A 267 13.45 -1.07 9.06
N GLY A 268 12.55 -2.05 9.12
CA GLY A 268 12.11 -2.80 7.96
C GLY A 268 10.93 -2.13 7.24
N PRO A 269 10.41 -2.77 6.18
CA PRO A 269 9.31 -2.26 5.37
C PRO A 269 7.93 -2.44 6.02
N VAL A 270 6.98 -1.60 5.62
CA VAL A 270 5.54 -1.83 5.83
C VAL A 270 4.89 -1.98 4.46
N TYR A 271 4.35 -3.16 4.16
CA TYR A 271 3.66 -3.46 2.90
C TYR A 271 2.16 -3.25 3.05
N VAL A 272 1.61 -2.40 2.19
CA VAL A 272 0.17 -2.05 2.16
C VAL A 272 -0.27 -1.78 0.74
N THR A 273 -1.58 -1.77 0.48
CA THR A 273 -2.07 -1.18 -0.76
C THR A 273 -1.88 0.34 -0.74
N LYS A 274 -1.83 0.95 -1.93
CA LYS A 274 -1.71 2.41 -2.04
C LYS A 274 -2.83 3.17 -1.30
N PRO A 275 -4.13 2.82 -1.43
CA PRO A 275 -5.17 3.48 -0.66
C PRO A 275 -5.02 3.26 0.85
N THR A 276 -4.59 2.07 1.30
CA THR A 276 -4.33 1.79 2.71
C THR A 276 -3.24 2.70 3.27
N ARG A 277 -2.13 2.93 2.55
CA ARG A 277 -1.08 3.88 2.99
C ARG A 277 -1.65 5.27 3.25
N GLU A 278 -2.46 5.78 2.32
CA GLU A 278 -3.00 7.14 2.37
C GLU A 278 -4.00 7.30 3.51
N LEU A 279 -4.92 6.33 3.66
CA LEU A 279 -5.87 6.31 4.77
C LEU A 279 -5.16 6.11 6.12
N MET A 280 -4.19 5.19 6.20
CA MET A 280 -3.38 4.94 7.39
C MET A 280 -2.69 6.22 7.86
N ALA A 281 -2.08 6.98 6.94
CA ALA A 281 -1.40 8.21 7.29
C ALA A 281 -2.35 9.26 7.91
N ILE A 282 -3.56 9.38 7.37
CA ILE A 282 -4.57 10.30 7.88
C ILE A 282 -5.11 9.83 9.24
N MET A 283 -5.45 8.54 9.36
CA MET A 283 -6.02 7.96 10.57
C MET A 283 -5.01 7.99 11.73
N LEU A 284 -3.74 7.70 11.47
CA LEU A 284 -2.69 7.77 12.50
C LEU A 284 -2.38 9.21 12.91
N LYS A 285 -2.37 10.17 11.96
CA LYS A 285 -2.21 11.59 12.29
C LYS A 285 -3.35 12.09 13.17
N ASP A 286 -4.59 11.75 12.82
CA ASP A 286 -5.78 12.09 13.61
C ASP A 286 -5.71 11.47 15.01
N LEU A 287 -5.32 10.20 15.13
CA LEU A 287 -5.14 9.54 16.42
C LEU A 287 -4.13 10.27 17.31
N ILE A 288 -3.00 10.73 16.75
CA ILE A 288 -2.00 11.51 17.48
C ILE A 288 -2.58 12.85 17.95
N GLU A 289 -3.29 13.58 17.07
CA GLU A 289 -3.89 14.88 17.39
C GLU A 289 -4.97 14.77 18.46
N VAL A 290 -5.89 13.81 18.32
CA VAL A 290 -6.97 13.55 19.28
C VAL A 290 -6.40 13.12 20.62
N SER A 291 -5.41 12.20 20.64
CA SER A 291 -4.77 11.77 21.89
C SER A 291 -4.13 12.95 22.63
N ARG A 292 -3.46 13.85 21.90
CA ARG A 292 -2.88 15.07 22.46
C ARG A 292 -3.93 16.03 23.01
N ARG A 293 -5.04 16.27 22.29
CA ARG A 293 -6.12 17.17 22.74
C ARG A 293 -6.88 16.61 23.94
N SER A 294 -7.08 15.30 23.98
CA SER A 294 -7.79 14.61 25.06
C SER A 294 -6.88 14.22 26.23
N SER A 295 -5.60 14.64 26.23
CA SER A 295 -4.60 14.26 27.24
C SER A 295 -4.51 12.75 27.48
N ARG A 296 -4.73 11.95 26.43
CA ARG A 296 -4.58 10.50 26.46
C ARG A 296 -3.16 10.13 26.06
N TYR A 297 -2.57 9.19 26.79
CA TYR A 297 -1.22 8.72 26.50
C TYR A 297 -1.20 7.86 25.23
N LEU A 298 -0.39 8.27 24.25
CA LEU A 298 -0.10 7.49 23.05
C LEU A 298 1.42 7.23 23.01
N PRO A 299 1.87 5.98 22.82
CA PRO A 299 3.27 5.63 23.03
C PRO A 299 4.15 6.00 21.84
N TYR A 300 3.69 6.76 20.85
CA TYR A 300 4.44 7.25 19.70
C TYR A 300 3.95 8.64 19.28
N GLY A 301 4.73 9.35 18.47
CA GLY A 301 4.41 10.68 17.98
C GLY A 301 4.54 10.85 16.47
N GLU A 302 4.49 12.10 16.02
CA GLU A 302 4.54 12.45 14.59
C GLU A 302 5.84 12.00 13.91
N LYS A 303 6.98 12.02 14.63
CA LYS A 303 8.26 11.54 14.10
C LYS A 303 8.20 10.05 13.71
N ASP A 304 7.58 9.23 14.57
CA ASP A 304 7.46 7.79 14.36
C ASP A 304 6.50 7.48 13.19
N LEU A 305 5.43 8.27 13.04
CA LEU A 305 4.53 8.22 11.88
C LEU A 305 5.29 8.55 10.59
N LEU A 306 6.08 9.63 10.58
CA LEU A 306 6.85 10.00 9.41
C LEU A 306 7.86 8.92 9.02
N THR A 307 8.56 8.31 9.99
CA THR A 307 9.44 7.16 9.73
C THR A 307 8.68 5.97 9.16
N THR A 308 7.48 5.67 9.70
CA THR A 308 6.59 4.62 9.18
C THR A 308 6.28 4.84 7.70
N LEU A 309 5.90 6.06 7.33
CA LEU A 309 5.55 6.40 5.95
C LEU A 309 6.74 6.30 5.00
N THR A 310 7.94 6.71 5.44
CA THR A 310 9.17 6.59 4.64
C THR A 310 9.52 5.12 4.33
N HIS A 311 9.26 4.22 5.27
CA HIS A 311 9.47 2.78 5.12
C HIS A 311 8.27 2.03 4.53
N THR A 312 7.19 2.73 4.19
CA THR A 312 6.01 2.11 3.60
C THR A 312 6.21 1.85 2.11
N ILE A 313 5.94 0.60 1.70
CA ILE A 313 5.99 0.12 0.32
C ILE A 313 4.58 -0.24 -0.10
N THR A 314 4.12 0.37 -1.18
CA THR A 314 2.80 0.08 -1.73
C THR A 314 2.88 -1.12 -2.67
N VAL A 315 1.95 -2.06 -2.51
CA VAL A 315 1.76 -3.21 -3.41
C VAL A 315 0.39 -3.11 -4.09
N ASP A 316 0.32 -3.53 -5.35
CA ASP A 316 -0.95 -3.61 -6.08
C ASP A 316 -1.62 -4.96 -5.85
N TYR A 317 -2.93 -5.03 -6.11
CA TYR A 317 -3.64 -6.29 -6.07
C TYR A 317 -3.12 -7.25 -7.15
N ASP A 318 -3.20 -8.54 -6.88
CA ASP A 318 -2.83 -9.64 -7.79
C ASP A 318 -1.34 -9.64 -8.20
N GLU A 319 -0.52 -8.82 -7.53
CA GLU A 319 0.89 -8.63 -7.85
C GLU A 319 1.79 -9.37 -6.84
N VAL A 320 2.47 -10.43 -7.30
CA VAL A 320 3.37 -11.24 -6.46
C VAL A 320 4.63 -10.47 -6.11
N THR A 321 4.88 -10.22 -4.84
CA THR A 321 5.98 -9.39 -4.30
C THR A 321 6.89 -10.22 -3.41
N ASP A 322 8.19 -10.31 -3.70
CA ASP A 322 9.15 -10.91 -2.77
C ASP A 322 9.30 -9.99 -1.54
N VAL A 323 8.97 -10.49 -0.34
CA VAL A 323 9.04 -9.72 0.93
C VAL A 323 10.11 -10.25 1.88
N ALA A 324 10.55 -11.49 1.66
CA ALA A 324 11.70 -12.10 2.31
C ALA A 324 12.29 -13.19 1.38
N PRO A 325 13.46 -13.79 1.69
CA PRO A 325 14.10 -14.79 0.84
C PRO A 325 13.22 -16.01 0.51
N ASP A 326 12.36 -16.40 1.45
CA ASP A 326 11.46 -17.54 1.34
C ASP A 326 9.97 -17.15 1.42
N VAL A 327 9.61 -15.86 1.39
CA VAL A 327 8.21 -15.42 1.48
C VAL A 327 7.86 -14.47 0.35
N LYS A 328 6.78 -14.79 -0.38
CA LYS A 328 6.16 -13.90 -1.35
C LYS A 328 4.76 -13.50 -0.87
N LEU A 329 4.46 -12.22 -1.00
CA LEU A 329 3.17 -11.61 -0.71
C LEU A 329 2.39 -11.40 -2.00
N THR A 330 1.11 -11.75 -2.00
CA THR A 330 0.11 -11.22 -2.93
C THR A 330 -1.04 -10.62 -2.12
N MET A 331 -1.47 -9.40 -2.46
CA MET A 331 -2.70 -8.83 -1.90
C MET A 331 -3.86 -9.05 -2.85
N TYR A 332 -5.02 -9.39 -2.32
CA TYR A 332 -6.27 -9.51 -3.07
C TYR A 332 -7.35 -8.60 -2.49
N ASN A 333 -8.32 -8.16 -3.27
CA ASN A 333 -9.40 -7.32 -2.76
C ASN A 333 -10.18 -8.02 -1.61
N ALA A 334 -10.33 -7.35 -0.46
CA ALA A 334 -11.15 -7.85 0.66
C ALA A 334 -12.58 -7.29 0.67
N GLY A 335 -12.89 -6.25 -0.10
CA GLY A 335 -14.23 -5.65 -0.17
C GLY A 335 -14.73 -4.97 1.13
N HIS A 336 -13.86 -4.77 2.11
CA HIS A 336 -14.22 -4.20 3.43
C HIS A 336 -14.06 -2.69 3.48
N LEU A 337 -12.85 -2.23 3.15
CA LEU A 337 -12.46 -0.84 3.11
C LEU A 337 -11.78 -0.58 1.77
N LEU A 338 -11.80 0.67 1.33
CA LEU A 338 -11.00 1.05 0.20
C LEU A 338 -9.51 0.71 0.43
N GLY A 339 -8.95 -0.11 -0.47
CA GLY A 339 -7.59 -0.65 -0.34
C GLY A 339 -7.45 -1.84 0.62
N SER A 340 -8.54 -2.34 1.21
CA SER A 340 -8.46 -3.52 2.08
C SER A 340 -8.00 -4.74 1.30
N GLY A 341 -6.91 -5.35 1.76
CA GLY A 341 -6.27 -6.51 1.15
C GLY A 341 -6.39 -7.76 1.99
N ILE A 342 -6.83 -8.86 1.37
CA ILE A 342 -6.57 -10.22 1.83
C ILE A 342 -5.11 -10.53 1.53
N VAL A 343 -4.37 -10.94 2.54
CA VAL A 343 -2.95 -11.27 2.45
C VAL A 343 -2.79 -12.75 2.11
N HIS A 344 -2.13 -13.05 1.00
CA HIS A 344 -1.67 -14.39 0.64
C HIS A 344 -0.16 -14.46 0.74
N LEU A 345 0.34 -15.32 1.62
CA LEU A 345 1.75 -15.62 1.78
C LEU A 345 2.07 -16.96 1.13
N HIS A 346 2.90 -16.93 0.10
CA HIS A 346 3.51 -18.11 -0.50
C HIS A 346 4.89 -18.34 0.13
N ILE A 347 5.03 -19.41 0.91
CA ILE A 347 6.23 -19.68 1.72
C ILE A 347 7.05 -20.82 1.12
N GLY A 348 8.35 -20.60 0.98
CA GLY A 348 9.31 -21.49 0.34
C GLY A 348 9.02 -21.69 -1.15
N MET A 349 9.33 -22.88 -1.66
CA MET A 349 8.91 -23.31 -3.00
C MET A 349 7.52 -23.97 -2.94
N GLY A 350 6.54 -23.26 -2.36
CA GLY A 350 5.21 -23.80 -2.07
C GLY A 350 5.22 -24.85 -0.97
N LEU A 351 6.05 -24.65 0.06
CA LEU A 351 6.06 -25.47 1.27
C LEU A 351 4.72 -25.34 2.00
N TYR A 352 4.25 -24.10 2.16
CA TYR A 352 3.01 -23.78 2.85
C TYR A 352 2.48 -22.42 2.36
N ASN A 353 1.17 -22.26 2.28
CA ASN A 353 0.53 -21.02 1.89
C ASN A 353 -0.49 -20.63 2.95
N VAL A 354 -0.36 -19.40 3.44
CA VAL A 354 -1.24 -18.81 4.46
C VAL A 354 -2.05 -17.71 3.79
N VAL A 355 -3.36 -17.79 3.91
CA VAL A 355 -4.28 -16.69 3.61
C VAL A 355 -4.73 -16.08 4.92
N TYR A 356 -4.53 -14.79 5.09
CA TYR A 356 -5.09 -14.00 6.18
C TYR A 356 -6.04 -12.97 5.60
N THR A 357 -7.32 -13.03 5.97
CA THR A 357 -8.35 -12.19 5.34
C THR A 357 -8.27 -10.73 5.73
N GLY A 358 -7.72 -10.44 6.93
CA GLY A 358 -8.10 -9.22 7.65
C GLY A 358 -9.61 -9.15 7.82
N ASP A 359 -10.14 -7.93 7.87
CA ASP A 359 -11.58 -7.71 7.73
C ASP A 359 -11.98 -7.81 6.25
N PHE A 360 -13.05 -8.53 5.96
CA PHE A 360 -13.50 -8.75 4.58
C PHE A 360 -15.02 -8.73 4.46
N LYS A 361 -15.49 -8.53 3.24
CA LYS A 361 -16.91 -8.61 2.92
C LYS A 361 -17.14 -9.43 1.66
N TYR A 362 -17.74 -10.60 1.81
CA TYR A 362 -18.12 -11.46 0.68
C TYR A 362 -19.48 -11.10 0.08
N ALA A 363 -19.68 -9.81 -0.19
CA ALA A 363 -20.85 -9.29 -0.90
C ALA A 363 -20.50 -7.95 -1.52
N ASP A 364 -21.03 -7.68 -2.72
CA ASP A 364 -20.86 -6.37 -3.34
C ASP A 364 -21.55 -5.30 -2.49
N SER A 365 -20.87 -4.18 -2.28
CA SER A 365 -21.40 -3.00 -1.62
C SER A 365 -21.69 -1.91 -2.65
N ARG A 366 -22.16 -0.73 -2.21
CA ARG A 366 -22.33 0.40 -3.14
C ARG A 366 -20.99 0.91 -3.67
N LEU A 367 -19.93 0.76 -2.88
CA LEU A 367 -18.60 1.30 -3.12
C LEU A 367 -17.57 0.26 -3.62
N LEU A 368 -17.66 -0.98 -3.14
CA LEU A 368 -16.61 -1.99 -3.30
C LEU A 368 -17.19 -3.31 -3.83
N SER A 369 -16.42 -3.96 -4.71
CA SER A 369 -16.67 -5.34 -5.10
C SER A 369 -16.42 -6.29 -3.92
N ARG A 370 -17.10 -7.44 -3.94
CA ARG A 370 -16.89 -8.52 -2.96
C ARG A 370 -15.43 -8.96 -2.84
N ALA A 371 -15.11 -9.52 -1.69
CA ALA A 371 -13.83 -10.18 -1.42
C ALA A 371 -13.47 -11.25 -2.45
N ASN A 372 -12.18 -11.33 -2.79
CA ASN A 372 -11.62 -12.40 -3.60
C ASN A 372 -11.73 -13.76 -2.88
N THR A 373 -12.02 -14.81 -3.64
CA THR A 373 -12.10 -16.18 -3.14
C THR A 373 -11.19 -17.15 -3.90
N GLU A 374 -10.48 -16.67 -4.91
CA GLU A 374 -9.64 -17.52 -5.77
C GLU A 374 -8.17 -17.30 -5.43
N PHE A 375 -7.51 -18.37 -4.99
CA PHE A 375 -6.10 -18.35 -4.63
C PHE A 375 -5.39 -19.51 -5.33
N PRO A 376 -4.11 -19.36 -5.73
CA PRO A 376 -3.39 -20.44 -6.41
C PRO A 376 -3.26 -21.71 -5.57
N ARG A 377 -3.02 -21.56 -4.26
CA ARG A 377 -2.88 -22.65 -3.28
C ARG A 377 -3.02 -22.09 -1.87
N VAL A 378 -3.71 -22.83 -0.99
CA VAL A 378 -3.97 -22.44 0.41
C VAL A 378 -3.94 -23.67 1.30
N GLU A 379 -3.14 -23.64 2.37
CA GLU A 379 -3.15 -24.67 3.42
C GLU A 379 -3.74 -24.15 4.73
N ALA A 380 -3.48 -22.89 5.08
CA ALA A 380 -4.07 -22.23 6.24
C ALA A 380 -4.89 -21.01 5.81
N LEU A 381 -6.13 -20.94 6.28
CA LEU A 381 -6.97 -19.76 6.20
C LEU A 381 -7.18 -19.21 7.62
N ILE A 382 -6.72 -17.98 7.84
CA ILE A 382 -6.97 -17.21 9.05
C ILE A 382 -7.99 -16.13 8.67
N MET A 383 -9.20 -16.23 9.21
CA MET A 383 -10.28 -15.32 8.85
C MET A 383 -10.90 -14.63 10.06
N GLU A 384 -11.44 -13.43 9.83
CA GLU A 384 -12.20 -12.71 10.86
C GLU A 384 -13.50 -13.45 11.24
N SER A 385 -14.00 -13.14 12.43
CA SER A 385 -15.22 -13.74 12.98
C SER A 385 -16.10 -12.72 13.71
N THR A 386 -16.05 -11.45 13.29
CA THR A 386 -16.78 -10.33 13.92
C THR A 386 -18.27 -10.62 14.00
N TYR A 387 -18.81 -11.24 12.95
CA TYR A 387 -20.22 -11.63 12.84
C TYR A 387 -20.43 -13.15 12.95
N GLY A 388 -19.49 -13.89 13.56
CA GLY A 388 -19.55 -15.36 13.64
C GLY A 388 -20.79 -15.93 14.35
N SER A 389 -21.50 -15.13 15.15
CA SER A 389 -22.71 -15.53 15.88
C SER A 389 -23.96 -14.71 15.53
N SER A 390 -23.88 -13.77 14.58
CA SER A 390 -24.91 -12.76 14.33
C SER A 390 -25.38 -12.74 12.88
N LEU A 391 -26.68 -12.85 12.66
CA LEU A 391 -27.29 -12.67 11.34
C LEU A 391 -27.43 -11.17 11.02
N GLN A 392 -27.02 -10.79 9.81
CA GLN A 392 -27.18 -9.43 9.30
C GLN A 392 -28.47 -9.31 8.47
N GLU A 393 -29.14 -8.17 8.57
CA GLU A 393 -30.30 -7.83 7.74
C GLU A 393 -29.89 -7.72 6.26
N PRO A 394 -30.71 -8.22 5.31
CA PRO A 394 -30.47 -8.03 3.88
C PRO A 394 -30.32 -6.54 3.53
N ARG A 395 -29.35 -6.24 2.66
CA ARG A 395 -28.98 -4.86 2.31
C ARG A 395 -30.17 -3.98 1.87
N PRO A 396 -31.08 -4.43 0.99
CA PRO A 396 -32.22 -3.60 0.58
C PRO A 396 -33.16 -3.24 1.74
N GLN A 397 -33.35 -4.14 2.70
CA GLN A 397 -34.19 -3.91 3.88
C GLN A 397 -33.54 -2.91 4.83
N ALA A 398 -32.23 -3.07 5.08
CA ALA A 398 -31.46 -2.13 5.90
C ALA A 398 -31.44 -0.71 5.32
N GLU A 399 -31.29 -0.58 4.00
CA GLU A 399 -31.33 0.72 3.31
C GLU A 399 -32.73 1.36 3.40
N ALA A 400 -33.80 0.58 3.13
CA ALA A 400 -35.18 1.08 3.25
C ALA A 400 -35.48 1.54 4.68
N ARG A 401 -35.05 0.78 5.69
CA ARG A 401 -35.22 1.10 7.11
C ARG A 401 -34.46 2.38 7.50
N LEU A 402 -33.24 2.57 7.02
CA LEU A 402 -32.47 3.80 7.24
C LEU A 402 -33.20 5.01 6.65
N ILE A 403 -33.67 4.90 5.41
CA ILE A 403 -34.39 5.99 4.71
C ILE A 403 -35.68 6.34 5.47
N ASP A 404 -36.44 5.34 5.92
CA ASP A 404 -37.66 5.56 6.72
C ASP A 404 -37.37 6.29 8.04
N ILE A 405 -36.33 5.88 8.78
CA ILE A 405 -35.95 6.54 10.04
C ILE A 405 -35.60 8.01 9.78
N VAL A 406 -34.73 8.28 8.81
CA VAL A 406 -34.29 9.65 8.47
C VAL A 406 -35.49 10.49 8.03
N LYS A 407 -36.38 9.93 7.21
CA LYS A 407 -37.61 10.59 6.75
C LYS A 407 -38.52 10.98 7.93
N ARG A 408 -38.82 10.04 8.83
CA ARG A 408 -39.69 10.30 10.00
C ARG A 408 -39.13 11.36 10.94
N VAL A 409 -37.82 11.38 11.13
CA VAL A 409 -37.16 12.41 11.96
C VAL A 409 -37.22 13.78 11.26
N SER A 410 -36.97 13.84 9.96
CA SER A 410 -37.03 15.07 9.16
C SER A 410 -38.45 15.66 9.12
N GLU A 411 -39.49 14.83 8.95
CA GLU A 411 -40.90 15.26 8.98
C GLU A 411 -41.31 15.91 10.32
N ARG A 412 -40.64 15.52 11.41
CA ARG A 412 -40.82 16.09 12.76
C ARG A 412 -39.88 17.27 13.02
N LYS A 413 -39.15 17.75 12.01
CA LYS A 413 -38.12 18.81 12.10
C LYS A 413 -37.01 18.48 13.10
N GLY A 414 -36.71 17.20 13.31
CA GLY A 414 -35.63 16.72 14.16
C GLY A 414 -34.31 16.54 13.41
N VAL A 415 -33.25 16.23 14.16
CA VAL A 415 -31.90 15.94 13.62
C VAL A 415 -31.58 14.46 13.83
N THR A 416 -31.17 13.76 12.77
CA THR A 416 -30.71 12.36 12.87
C THR A 416 -29.20 12.32 13.09
N LEU A 417 -28.76 11.79 14.23
CA LEU A 417 -27.35 11.57 14.53
C LEU A 417 -26.94 10.14 14.10
N ILE A 418 -25.95 10.04 13.21
CA ILE A 418 -25.42 8.75 12.74
C ILE A 418 -23.91 8.70 13.05
N PRO A 419 -23.49 8.00 14.12
CA PRO A 419 -22.07 7.84 14.42
C PRO A 419 -21.43 6.87 13.42
N VAL A 420 -20.37 7.31 12.76
CA VAL A 420 -19.62 6.49 11.79
C VAL A 420 -18.13 6.70 11.99
N PHE A 421 -17.33 5.66 11.72
CA PHE A 421 -15.90 5.83 11.54
C PHE A 421 -15.61 6.68 10.32
N ALA A 422 -14.44 7.32 10.34
CA ALA A 422 -14.05 8.26 9.30
C ALA A 422 -13.92 7.59 7.91
N ALA A 423 -13.51 6.32 7.87
CA ALA A 423 -13.44 5.51 6.64
C ALA A 423 -14.18 4.17 6.82
N GLY A 424 -15.07 3.84 5.89
CA GLY A 424 -15.86 2.59 5.87
C GLY A 424 -17.37 2.86 5.72
N ARG A 425 -18.14 2.67 6.79
CA ARG A 425 -19.62 2.73 6.76
C ARG A 425 -20.18 4.11 6.41
N GLY A 426 -19.46 5.20 6.73
CA GLY A 426 -19.91 6.57 6.45
C GLY A 426 -20.14 6.81 4.95
N GLN A 427 -19.22 6.33 4.11
CA GLN A 427 -19.28 6.47 2.66
C GLN A 427 -20.48 5.73 2.07
N GLU A 428 -20.71 4.50 2.51
CA GLU A 428 -21.86 3.68 2.11
C GLU A 428 -23.19 4.36 2.47
N ILE A 429 -23.30 4.89 3.69
CA ILE A 429 -24.49 5.60 4.17
C ILE A 429 -24.74 6.87 3.34
N LEU A 430 -23.68 7.63 3.04
CA LEU A 430 -23.80 8.83 2.19
C LEU A 430 -24.31 8.49 0.79
N LEU A 431 -23.85 7.40 0.17
CA LEU A 431 -24.36 6.96 -1.14
C LEU A 431 -25.85 6.59 -1.09
N VAL A 432 -26.26 5.87 -0.06
CA VAL A 432 -27.67 5.47 0.14
C VAL A 432 -28.56 6.70 0.32
N LEU A 433 -28.15 7.64 1.18
CA LEU A 433 -28.91 8.88 1.42
C LEU A 433 -28.93 9.78 0.18
N ASN A 434 -27.82 9.90 -0.55
CA ASN A 434 -27.75 10.69 -1.78
C ASN A 434 -28.70 10.15 -2.86
N GLN A 435 -28.74 8.83 -3.05
CA GLN A 435 -29.68 8.20 -3.98
C GLN A 435 -31.13 8.40 -3.52
N ALA A 436 -31.41 8.28 -2.22
CA ALA A 436 -32.75 8.52 -1.70
C ALA A 436 -33.21 9.98 -1.93
N MET A 437 -32.31 10.95 -1.78
CA MET A 437 -32.63 12.37 -2.02
C MET A 437 -32.91 12.68 -3.49
N SER A 438 -32.15 12.08 -4.43
CA SER A 438 -32.34 12.33 -5.86
C SER A 438 -33.67 11.81 -6.40
N ILE A 439 -34.18 10.70 -5.85
CA ILE A 439 -35.46 10.10 -6.25
C ILE A 439 -36.67 10.95 -5.81
N VAL A 440 -36.57 11.66 -4.68
CA VAL A 440 -37.71 12.37 -4.07
C VAL A 440 -37.89 13.80 -4.60
N ASN A 441 -36.97 14.30 -5.43
CA ASN A 441 -36.99 15.63 -6.06
C ASN A 441 -37.36 16.79 -5.11
N LYS A 442 -37.01 16.65 -3.83
CA LYS A 442 -37.16 17.65 -2.78
C LYS A 442 -35.80 17.87 -2.13
N PRO A 443 -35.39 19.11 -1.85
CA PRO A 443 -34.26 19.38 -0.97
C PRO A 443 -34.67 19.04 0.47
N MET A 444 -34.82 17.76 0.78
CA MET A 444 -35.45 17.29 2.01
C MET A 444 -34.49 17.25 3.20
N LEU A 445 -33.18 17.35 2.97
CA LEU A 445 -32.18 17.25 4.03
C LEU A 445 -30.94 18.09 3.71
N ALA A 446 -30.62 19.04 4.60
CA ALA A 446 -29.24 19.46 4.77
C ALA A 446 -28.53 18.33 5.53
N VAL A 447 -27.78 17.49 4.81
CA VAL A 447 -26.89 16.50 5.46
C VAL A 447 -25.68 17.27 6.00
N LEU A 448 -25.74 17.65 7.27
CA LEU A 448 -24.59 18.23 7.96
C LEU A 448 -23.63 17.10 8.33
N ILE A 449 -22.59 16.94 7.53
CA ILE A 449 -21.48 16.03 7.83
C ILE A 449 -20.60 16.73 8.88
N ILE A 450 -20.86 16.45 10.16
CA ILE A 450 -19.93 16.78 11.26
C ILE A 450 -18.88 15.68 11.34
N ALA A 451 -18.06 15.57 10.29
CA ALA A 451 -16.88 14.72 10.28
C ALA A 451 -15.75 15.51 9.64
N TYR A 452 -14.53 15.30 10.14
CA TYR A 452 -13.31 15.89 9.58
C TYR A 452 -13.34 15.74 8.05
N GLN A 453 -13.52 16.87 7.35
CA GLN A 453 -13.70 16.95 5.89
C GLN A 453 -12.65 16.15 5.12
N SER A 454 -11.46 15.94 5.69
CA SER A 454 -10.35 15.23 5.07
C SER A 454 -10.62 13.74 4.78
N ILE A 455 -11.32 12.99 5.63
CA ILE A 455 -11.35 11.51 5.49
C ILE A 455 -12.48 11.02 4.57
N ILE A 456 -13.65 11.65 4.66
CA ILE A 456 -14.78 11.39 3.74
C ILE A 456 -14.38 11.78 2.31
N THR A 457 -13.64 12.89 2.17
CA THR A 457 -13.11 13.34 0.88
C THR A 457 -12.17 12.30 0.27
N VAL A 458 -11.24 11.72 1.04
CA VAL A 458 -10.28 10.73 0.52
C VAL A 458 -10.94 9.42 0.10
N ALA A 459 -11.96 8.97 0.84
CA ALA A 459 -12.65 7.74 0.50
C ALA A 459 -13.61 7.89 -0.70
N LEU A 460 -14.24 9.06 -0.88
CA LEU A 460 -14.97 9.40 -2.12
C LEU A 460 -14.02 9.60 -3.32
N HIS A 461 -12.80 10.04 -3.04
CA HIS A 461 -11.79 10.40 -4.02
C HIS A 461 -11.10 9.19 -4.67
N LEU A 462 -10.88 8.12 -3.92
CA LEU A 462 -10.13 6.93 -4.39
C LEU A 462 -11.03 5.86 -5.04
N THR A 463 -12.35 6.06 -5.04
CA THR A 463 -13.34 5.19 -5.71
C THR A 463 -13.84 5.76 -7.04
N SER A 464 -13.48 7.01 -7.37
CA SER A 464 -13.75 7.65 -8.67
C SER A 464 -12.58 7.49 -9.63
#